data_AF-A0A067GXL4-F1
#
_entry.id   AF-A0A067GXL4-F1
#
_cell.length_a   1.000
_cell.length_b   1.000
_cell.length_c   1.000
_cell.angle_alpha   90.00
_cell.angle_beta   90.00
_cell.angle_gamma   90.00
#
_symmetry.space_group_name_H-M   'P 1'
#
loop_
_entity.id
_entity.type
_entity.pdbx_description
1 polymer ?
#
loop_
_entity_poly.entity_id
_entity_poly.type
_entity_poly.pdbx_seq_one_letter_code
_entity_poly.pdbx_strand_id
1 'polypeptide(L)'
;EAGMEKYENRFYLWHVYFANPYEWWDNRKNKLYPGAPDFKHKSTGEALWLDPKDPPWVKKQLQRIDSMMEERGSRDLGSLSRVSTWVYDE
;
A
#
# COMPACT_ATOMS: atom_id res chain seq x y z
N GLU A 1 18.63 -20.38 1.58
CA GLU A 1 18.16 -19.34 2.52
C GLU A 1 17.47 -18.13 1.89
N ALA A 2 17.67 -17.79 0.61
CA ALA A 2 17.10 -16.59 -0.05
C ALA A 2 15.56 -16.56 -0.26
N GLY A 3 14.82 -17.56 0.25
CA GLY A 3 13.36 -17.63 0.08
C GLY A 3 12.60 -16.73 1.04
N MET A 4 13.09 -16.61 2.29
CA MET A 4 12.42 -15.89 3.37
C MET A 4 12.62 -14.37 3.28
N GLU A 5 13.82 -13.92 2.85
CA GLU A 5 14.12 -12.50 2.66
C GLU A 5 13.14 -11.80 1.72
N LYS A 6 12.66 -12.47 0.67
CA LYS A 6 11.67 -11.90 -0.24
C LYS A 6 10.30 -11.70 0.41
N TYR A 7 9.91 -12.59 1.32
CA TYR A 7 8.66 -12.46 2.06
C TYR A 7 8.74 -11.39 3.14
N GLU A 8 9.86 -11.32 3.86
CA GLU A 8 10.13 -10.29 4.88
C GLU A 8 10.20 -8.91 4.26
N ASN A 9 10.92 -8.78 3.13
CA ASN A 9 10.99 -7.53 2.39
C ASN A 9 9.59 -7.11 1.91
N ARG A 10 8.78 -8.03 1.38
CA ARG A 10 7.42 -7.73 0.95
C ARG A 10 6.50 -7.31 2.09
N PHE A 11 6.60 -7.95 3.25
CA PHE A 11 5.85 -7.57 4.44
C PHE A 11 6.26 -6.18 4.96
N TYR A 12 7.55 -5.88 4.89
CA TYR A 12 8.07 -4.55 5.18
C TYR A 12 7.56 -3.49 4.19
N LEU A 13 7.56 -3.78 2.88
CA LEU A 13 7.00 -2.88 1.87
C LEU A 13 5.51 -2.59 2.13
N TRP A 14 4.73 -3.58 2.56
CA TRP A 14 3.36 -3.35 3.01
C TRP A 14 3.30 -2.38 4.20
N HIS A 15 4.15 -2.55 5.21
CA HIS A 15 4.22 -1.62 6.35
C HIS A 15 4.57 -0.19 5.93
N VAL A 16 5.57 -0.02 5.05
CA VAL A 16 5.97 1.28 4.53
C VAL A 16 4.85 1.91 3.69
N TYR A 17 4.17 1.12 2.85
CA TYR A 17 3.02 1.57 2.09
C TYR A 17 1.89 2.05 3.00
N PHE A 18 1.54 1.29 4.04
CA PHE A 18 0.47 1.67 4.96
C PHE A 18 0.85 2.86 5.87
N ALA A 19 2.15 3.06 6.14
CA ALA A 19 2.62 4.23 6.86
C ALA A 19 2.42 5.51 6.03
N ASN A 20 2.82 5.50 4.74
CA ASN A 20 2.75 6.65 3.85
C ASN A 20 2.23 6.27 2.44
N PRO A 21 0.93 6.03 2.24
CA PRO A 21 0.41 5.57 0.94
C PRO A 21 0.56 6.62 -0.17
N TYR A 22 0.68 7.90 0.17
CA TYR A 22 0.83 9.01 -0.78
C TYR A 22 2.20 9.07 -1.46
N GLU A 23 3.21 8.42 -0.88
CA GLU A 23 4.55 8.31 -1.48
C GLU A 23 4.64 7.19 -2.51
N TRP A 24 3.55 6.46 -2.72
CA TRP A 24 3.46 5.38 -3.69
C TRP A 24 2.58 5.77 -4.86
N TRP A 25 3.00 5.36 -6.06
CA TRP A 25 2.17 5.36 -7.25
C TRP A 25 1.29 4.12 -7.25
N ASP A 26 -0.03 4.31 -7.29
CA ASP A 26 -0.98 3.23 -7.55
C ASP A 26 -1.10 2.98 -9.05
N ASN A 27 -0.48 1.88 -9.51
CA ASN A 27 -0.50 1.47 -10.92
C ASN A 27 -1.50 0.35 -11.20
N ARG A 28 -2.31 -0.08 -10.21
CA ARG A 28 -3.28 -1.17 -10.36
C ARG A 28 -4.20 -1.00 -11.57
N LYS A 29 -4.64 0.23 -11.86
CA LYS A 29 -5.55 0.56 -12.98
C LYS A 29 -4.84 0.81 -14.32
N ASN A 30 -3.53 1.08 -14.31
CA ASN A 30 -2.75 1.48 -15.50
C ASN A 30 -1.64 0.47 -15.83
N LYS A 31 -1.83 -0.82 -15.54
CA LYS A 31 -0.83 -1.86 -15.84
C LYS A 31 -0.66 -2.04 -17.34
N LEU A 32 0.47 -1.57 -17.88
CA LEU A 32 0.87 -1.76 -19.28
C LEU A 32 1.26 -3.22 -19.59
N TYR A 33 1.72 -3.97 -18.59
CA TYR A 33 2.13 -5.38 -18.72
C TYR A 33 1.86 -6.15 -17.43
N PRO A 34 1.60 -7.48 -17.50
CA PRO A 34 1.23 -8.29 -16.33
C PRO A 34 2.32 -8.41 -15.27
N GLY A 35 3.59 -8.18 -15.64
CA GLY A 35 4.72 -8.14 -14.71
C GLY A 35 4.93 -6.78 -14.02
N ALA A 36 4.14 -5.76 -14.35
CA ALA A 36 4.31 -4.42 -13.79
C ALA A 36 3.97 -4.44 -12.29
N PRO A 37 4.67 -3.65 -11.47
CA PRO A 37 4.34 -3.52 -10.06
C PRO A 37 2.98 -2.85 -9.89
N ASP A 38 2.21 -3.31 -8.90
CA ASP A 38 0.92 -2.70 -8.53
C ASP A 38 1.16 -1.36 -7.85
N PHE A 39 2.16 -1.28 -6.98
CA PHE A 39 2.58 -0.06 -6.32
C PHE A 39 4.06 0.19 -6.52
N LYS A 40 4.42 1.45 -6.76
CA LYS A 40 5.82 1.86 -6.88
C LYS A 40 6.11 3.08 -6.02
N HIS A 41 7.10 3.00 -5.14
CA HIS A 41 7.53 4.13 -4.34
C HIS A 41 8.13 5.22 -5.24
N LYS A 42 7.73 6.47 -5.00
CA LYS A 42 8.13 7.65 -5.80
C LYS A 42 9.63 7.92 -5.69
N SER A 43 10.17 7.91 -4.47
CA SER A 43 11.56 8.26 -4.17
C SER A 43 12.55 7.09 -4.25
N THR A 44 12.27 5.97 -3.55
CA THR A 44 13.19 4.81 -3.48
C THR A 44 13.11 3.90 -4.70
N GLY A 45 12.00 3.97 -5.46
CA GLY A 45 11.77 3.09 -6.60
C GLY A 45 11.37 1.66 -6.21
N GLU A 46 11.10 1.41 -4.92
CA GLU A 46 10.63 0.11 -4.43
C GLU A 46 9.32 -0.31 -5.11
N ALA A 47 9.21 -1.59 -5.39
CA ALA A 47 8.13 -2.16 -6.18
C ALA A 47 7.38 -3.20 -5.35
N LEU A 48 6.06 -3.07 -5.32
CA LEU A 48 5.17 -3.94 -4.57
C LEU A 48 4.10 -4.49 -5.49
N TRP A 49 3.99 -5.81 -5.52
CA TRP A 49 2.97 -6.54 -6.27
C TRP A 49 1.89 -7.03 -5.32
N LEU A 50 0.64 -6.97 -5.77
CA LEU A 50 -0.46 -7.66 -5.12
C LEU A 50 -0.44 -9.13 -5.55
N ASP A 51 -0.50 -10.02 -4.56
CA ASP A 51 -0.50 -11.46 -4.79
C ASP A 51 -1.69 -12.09 -4.06
N PRO A 52 -2.31 -13.13 -4.63
CA PRO A 52 -3.38 -13.85 -3.96
C PRO A 52 -2.98 -14.45 -2.60
N LYS A 53 -1.68 -14.69 -2.35
CA LYS A 53 -1.15 -15.22 -1.08
C LYS A 53 -0.99 -14.15 0.01
N ASP A 54 -1.31 -12.88 -0.26
CA ASP A 54 -1.25 -11.85 0.76
C ASP A 54 -2.25 -12.12 1.90
N PRO A 55 -1.87 -11.84 3.16
CA PRO A 55 -2.77 -11.97 4.29
C PRO A 55 -4.07 -11.16 4.10
N PRO A 56 -5.19 -11.63 4.66
CA PRO A 56 -6.48 -10.96 4.49
C PRO A 56 -6.52 -9.54 5.05
N TRP A 57 -5.66 -9.20 6.02
CA TRP A 57 -5.55 -7.86 6.58
C TRP A 57 -5.04 -6.85 5.54
N VAL A 58 -4.15 -7.24 4.63
CA VAL A 58 -3.62 -6.36 3.56
C VAL A 58 -4.77 -5.87 2.68
N LYS A 59 -5.64 -6.78 2.24
CA LYS A 59 -6.82 -6.44 1.42
C LYS A 59 -7.79 -5.52 2.17
N LYS A 60 -8.01 -5.75 3.48
CA LYS A 60 -8.87 -4.88 4.30
C LYS A 60 -8.29 -3.48 4.45
N GLN A 61 -6.99 -3.35 4.68
CA GLN A 61 -6.32 -2.05 4.81
C GLN A 61 -6.29 -1.30 3.48
N LEU A 62 -6.04 -2.00 2.36
CA LEU A 62 -6.13 -1.41 1.03
C LEU A 62 -7.50 -0.84 0.74
N GLN A 63 -8.57 -1.59 1.01
CA GLN A 63 -9.94 -1.09 0.84
C GLN A 63 -10.20 0.18 1.66
N ARG A 64 -9.71 0.23 2.90
CA ARG A 64 -9.82 1.44 3.74
C ARG A 64 -9.09 2.64 3.14
N ILE A 65 -7.87 2.43 2.63
CA ILE A 65 -7.09 3.48 1.99
C ILE A 65 -7.73 3.93 0.68
N ASP A 66 -8.18 3.01 -0.17
CA ASP A 66 -8.92 3.34 -1.38
C ASP A 66 -10.13 4.21 -1.04
N SER A 67 -10.97 3.80 -0.09
CA SER A 67 -12.12 4.61 0.35
C SER A 67 -11.69 5.97 0.88
N MET A 68 -10.64 6.04 1.70
CA MET A 68 -10.11 7.32 2.21
C MET A 68 -9.59 8.22 1.09
N MET A 69 -8.92 7.66 0.07
CA MET A 69 -8.40 8.39 -1.07
C MET A 69 -9.51 8.83 -2.02
N GLU A 70 -10.56 8.04 -2.20
CA GLU A 70 -11.75 8.38 -2.97
C GLU A 70 -12.56 9.51 -2.29
N GLU A 71 -12.71 9.46 -0.97
CA GLU A 71 -13.35 10.55 -0.20
C GLU A 71 -12.52 11.84 -0.23
N ARG A 72 -11.18 11.73 -0.20
CA ARG A 72 -10.25 12.86 -0.21
C ARG A 72 -9.98 13.41 -1.62
N GLY A 73 -10.14 12.61 -2.68
CA GLY A 73 -10.05 13.04 -4.08
C GLY A 73 -11.17 14.01 -4.50
N SER A 74 -12.21 14.17 -3.67
CA SER A 74 -13.26 15.18 -3.86
C SER A 74 -12.95 16.55 -3.23
N ARG A 75 -11.83 16.72 -2.52
CA ARG A 75 -11.40 18.02 -1.99
C ARG A 75 -9.88 18.14 -2.09
N ASP A 76 -9.43 18.94 -3.04
CA ASP A 76 -8.06 19.41 -3.23
C ASP A 76 -7.22 19.46 -1.95
N LEU A 77 -6.06 18.79 -1.98
CA LEU A 77 -4.81 19.20 -1.34
C LEU A 77 -4.95 19.96 0.01
N GLY A 78 -5.51 19.34 1.04
CA GLY A 78 -5.55 19.99 2.36
C GLY A 78 -5.89 19.02 3.48
N SER A 79 -5.09 19.03 4.55
CA SER A 79 -5.29 18.31 5.80
C SER A 79 -4.96 16.81 5.76
N LEU A 80 -3.65 16.49 5.83
CA LEU A 80 -3.20 15.22 6.40
C LEU A 80 -3.14 15.41 7.90
N SER A 81 -4.26 15.16 8.58
CA SER A 81 -4.23 14.91 10.01
C SER A 81 -5.35 13.95 10.34
N ARG A 82 -4.96 12.70 10.57
CA ARG A 82 -5.11 12.05 11.87
C ARG A 82 -4.68 10.60 11.71
N VAL A 83 -3.47 10.33 12.21
CA VAL A 83 -3.03 8.99 12.57
C VAL A 83 -4.13 8.36 13.44
N SER A 84 -4.75 7.30 12.94
CA SER A 84 -5.71 6.53 13.74
C SER A 84 -4.89 5.66 14.68
N THR A 85 -4.94 6.00 15.97
CA THR A 85 -4.48 5.17 17.09
C THR A 85 -4.96 3.75 16.88
N TRP A 86 -4.03 2.82 16.62
CA TRP A 86 -4.31 1.40 16.59
C TRP A 86 -4.70 0.96 17.99
N VAL A 87 -5.97 0.62 18.20
CA VAL A 87 -6.41 -0.12 19.39
C VAL A 87 -6.41 -1.58 18.98
N TYR A 88 -5.52 -2.36 19.60
CA TYR A 88 -5.49 -3.82 19.51
C TYR A 88 -6.58 -4.35 20.46
N ASP A 89 -7.50 -5.16 19.95
CA ASP A 89 -8.45 -5.92 20.77
C ASP A 89 -7.79 -7.28 21.07
N GLU A 90 -7.62 -7.57 22.36
CA GLU A 90 -6.99 -8.78 22.92
C GLU A 90 -7.80 -10.06 22.65
#